data_AF-A0A3P1ZV78-F1
#
_entry.id   AF-A0A3P1ZV78-F1
#
_cell.length_a   1.000
_cell.length_b   1.000
_cell.length_c   1.000
_cell.angle_alpha   90.00
_cell.angle_beta   90.00
_cell.angle_gamma   90.00
#
_symmetry.space_group_name_H-M   'P 1'
#
loop_
_entity.id
_entity.type
_entity.pdbx_description
1 polymer ?
#
loop_
_entity_poly.entity_id
_entity_poly.type
_entity_poly.pdbx_seq_one_letter_code
_entity_poly.pdbx_strand_id
1 'polypeptide(L)'
;TGKRVEMSAGKNISVRGSAVVSDEDTYMQAAENISLTAAQNHYTDNEFHQTKKSGLTGSLSKGVASIGYQKSRASDRSNSDETTLTLSRIGSQNGNTTIIAGKRLDAEAA
;
A
#
# COMPACT_ATOMS: atom_id res chain seq x y z
N THR A 1 -15.31 7.98 -16.92
CA THR A 1 -15.08 6.64 -17.52
C THR A 1 -15.19 6.78 -19.02
N GLY A 2 -14.29 6.13 -19.76
CA GLY A 2 -14.39 6.09 -21.21
C GLY A 2 -15.40 5.01 -21.61
N LYS A 3 -16.25 5.29 -22.60
CA LYS A 3 -17.16 4.27 -23.14
C LYS A 3 -16.38 3.05 -23.62
N ARG A 4 -15.23 3.26 -24.25
CA ARG A 4 -14.30 2.22 -24.67
C ARG A 4 -12.88 2.59 -24.28
N VAL A 5 -12.09 1.61 -23.86
CA VAL A 5 -10.65 1.75 -23.64
C VAL A 5 -9.93 0.87 -24.65
N GLU A 6 -9.01 1.44 -25.40
CA GLU A 6 -8.16 0.72 -26.35
C GLU A 6 -6.69 1.04 -26.06
N MET A 7 -5.89 0.01 -25.83
CA MET A 7 -4.47 0.11 -25.54
C MET A 7 -3.69 -0.81 -26.47
N SER A 8 -2.79 -0.25 -27.27
CA SER A 8 -1.93 -1.02 -28.18
C SER A 8 -0.47 -0.64 -28.00
N ALA A 9 0.42 -1.63 -27.94
CA ALA A 9 1.86 -1.42 -27.86
C ALA A 9 2.62 -2.30 -28.86
N GLY A 10 3.57 -1.70 -29.58
CA GLY A 10 4.46 -2.40 -30.51
C GLY A 10 5.46 -3.37 -29.85
N LYS A 11 5.54 -3.38 -28.51
CA LYS A 11 6.31 -4.35 -27.73
C LYS A 11 5.51 -4.85 -26.53
N ASN A 12 5.58 -4.15 -25.40
CA ASN A 12 5.04 -4.62 -24.13
C ASN A 12 4.03 -3.64 -23.55
N ILE A 13 3.04 -4.15 -22.80
CA ILE A 13 2.17 -3.36 -21.91
C ILE A 13 2.47 -3.76 -20.47
N SER A 14 2.59 -2.78 -19.58
CA SER A 14 2.79 -2.99 -18.14
C SER A 14 1.78 -2.15 -17.36
N VAL A 15 0.93 -2.81 -16.58
CA VAL A 15 -0.07 -2.19 -15.71
C VAL A 15 0.32 -2.52 -14.26
N ARG A 16 0.64 -1.49 -13.48
CA ARG A 16 1.17 -1.64 -12.11
C ARG A 16 0.34 -0.83 -11.12
N GLY A 17 -0.13 -1.46 -10.05
CA GLY A 17 -1.05 -0.86 -9.08
C GLY A 17 -2.18 -0.02 -9.69
N SER A 18 -2.71 -0.41 -10.85
CA SER A 18 -3.59 0.43 -11.66
C SER A 18 -4.87 -0.30 -12.06
N ALA A 19 -5.97 0.44 -12.12
CA ALA A 19 -7.27 -0.07 -12.57
C ALA A 19 -7.63 0.52 -13.93
N VAL A 20 -7.62 -0.32 -14.98
CA VAL A 20 -8.06 0.03 -16.33
C VAL A 20 -9.49 -0.46 -16.50
N VAL A 21 -10.47 0.44 -16.36
CA VAL A 21 -11.91 0.10 -16.41
C VAL A 21 -12.63 0.98 -17.44
N SER A 22 -13.41 0.36 -18.32
CA SER A 22 -14.29 1.04 -19.29
C SER A 22 -15.77 0.77 -19.00
N ASP A 23 -16.65 1.60 -19.55
CA ASP A 23 -18.10 1.37 -19.41
C ASP A 23 -18.61 0.28 -20.36
N GLU A 24 -18.19 0.27 -21.63
CA GLU A 24 -18.59 -0.73 -22.63
C GLU A 24 -17.45 -1.71 -22.87
N ASP A 25 -16.47 -1.42 -23.74
CA ASP A 25 -15.44 -2.40 -24.11
C ASP A 25 -14.03 -1.97 -23.66
N THR A 26 -13.25 -2.94 -23.22
CA THR A 26 -11.80 -2.79 -22.96
C THR A 26 -11.04 -3.69 -23.91
N TYR A 27 -10.15 -3.12 -24.73
CA TYR A 27 -9.25 -3.84 -25.63
C TYR A 27 -7.80 -3.50 -25.31
N MET A 28 -6.97 -4.53 -25.12
CA MET A 28 -5.55 -4.40 -24.82
C MET A 28 -4.73 -5.35 -25.70
N GLN A 29 -3.76 -4.82 -26.43
CA GLN A 29 -2.92 -5.60 -27.32
C GLN A 29 -1.43 -5.22 -27.21
N ALA A 30 -0.58 -6.21 -27.00
CA ALA A 30 0.87 -6.05 -27.06
C ALA A 30 1.47 -7.02 -28.08
N ALA A 31 2.42 -6.54 -28.90
CA ALA A 31 3.12 -7.41 -29.86
C ALA A 31 3.95 -8.51 -29.17
N GLU A 32 4.40 -8.26 -27.94
CA GLU A 32 5.18 -9.18 -27.13
C GLU A 32 4.44 -9.52 -25.82
N ASN A 33 4.71 -8.80 -24.72
CA ASN A 33 4.25 -9.22 -23.39
C ASN A 33 3.25 -8.22 -22.78
N ILE A 34 2.32 -8.74 -21.99
CA ILE A 34 1.47 -7.93 -21.11
C ILE A 34 1.77 -8.34 -19.67
N SER A 35 2.11 -7.39 -18.81
CA SER A 35 2.31 -7.62 -17.38
C SER A 35 1.33 -6.82 -16.53
N LEU A 36 0.74 -7.48 -15.55
CA LEU A 36 -0.21 -6.93 -14.60
C LEU A 36 0.31 -7.19 -13.18
N THR A 37 0.94 -6.20 -12.55
CA THR A 37 1.59 -6.39 -11.25
C THR A 37 0.96 -5.51 -10.17
N ALA A 38 0.94 -5.97 -8.92
CA ALA A 38 0.63 -5.09 -7.79
C ALA A 38 1.75 -4.04 -7.59
N ALA A 39 1.39 -2.87 -7.05
CA ALA A 39 2.34 -1.90 -6.52
C ALA A 39 2.40 -2.04 -5.00
N GLN A 40 3.61 -2.18 -4.46
CA GLN A 40 3.87 -2.22 -3.02
C GLN A 40 4.19 -0.80 -2.54
N ASN A 41 3.40 -0.29 -1.61
CA ASN A 41 3.59 1.02 -0.99
C ASN A 41 4.04 0.82 0.46
N HIS A 42 5.23 1.31 0.80
CA HIS A 42 5.76 1.27 2.15
C HIS A 42 5.41 2.59 2.87
N TYR A 43 4.64 2.50 3.94
CA TYR A 43 4.32 3.63 4.80
C TYR A 43 5.06 3.48 6.12
N THR A 44 5.99 4.39 6.41
CA THR A 44 6.69 4.47 7.70
C THR A 44 6.16 5.68 8.45
N ASP A 45 5.24 5.46 9.38
CA ASP A 45 4.78 6.51 10.29
C ASP A 45 5.75 6.60 11.46
N ASN A 46 6.68 7.56 11.40
CA ASN A 46 7.65 7.78 12.46
C ASN A 46 7.06 8.77 13.49
N GLU A 47 5.91 8.44 14.08
CA GLU A 47 5.31 9.27 15.13
C GLU A 47 6.08 9.07 16.44
N PHE A 48 7.19 9.80 16.55
CA PHE A 48 8.02 9.86 17.74
C PHE A 48 7.27 10.64 18.83
N HIS A 49 6.28 10.02 19.47
CA HIS A 49 5.67 10.53 20.71
C HIS A 49 6.70 10.42 21.85
N GLN A 50 7.69 11.30 21.84
CA GLN A 50 8.41 11.68 23.04
C GLN A 50 7.46 12.50 23.92
N THR A 51 6.49 11.82 24.55
CA THR A 51 5.89 12.37 25.75
C THR A 51 6.98 12.34 26.82
N LYS A 52 7.78 13.42 26.88
CA LYS A 52 8.55 13.80 28.06
C LYS A 52 7.58 13.83 29.22
N LYS A 53 7.40 12.71 29.91
CA LYS A 53 6.80 12.67 31.23
C LYS A 53 7.83 13.24 32.18
N SER A 54 7.91 14.57 32.17
CA SER A 54 8.29 15.37 33.31
C SER A 54 7.56 14.83 34.54
N GLY A 55 8.27 14.65 35.64
CA GLY A 55 7.66 14.26 36.91
C GLY A 55 8.62 13.55 37.86
N LEU A 56 9.67 14.24 38.30
CA LEU A 56 10.24 13.96 39.63
C LEU A 56 9.20 14.46 40.65
N THR A 57 8.33 13.58 41.14
CA THR A 57 7.42 13.89 42.24
C THR A 57 8.14 13.63 43.56
N GLY A 58 8.65 14.69 44.18
CA GLY A 58 9.11 14.65 45.56
C GLY A 58 7.99 15.12 46.47
N SER A 59 7.49 14.26 47.36
CA SER A 59 6.68 14.70 48.50
C SER A 59 7.42 14.33 49.78
N LEU A 60 7.75 15.35 50.58
CA LEU A 60 8.31 15.20 51.92
C LEU A 60 7.15 15.39 52.90
N SER A 61 6.58 14.29 53.40
CA SER A 61 5.59 14.34 54.47
C SER A 61 5.89 13.25 55.49
N LYS A 62 6.39 13.70 56.66
CA LYS A 62 6.41 12.96 57.93
C LYS A 62 7.24 11.66 57.96
N GLY A 63 8.54 11.78 57.70
CA GLY A 63 9.55 10.86 58.27
C GLY A 63 9.77 9.52 57.56
N VAL A 64 9.12 9.27 56.43
CA VAL A 64 9.38 8.09 55.58
C VAL A 64 9.71 8.54 54.16
N ALA A 65 10.95 8.33 53.72
CA ALA A 65 11.35 8.55 52.33
C ALA A 65 11.03 7.29 51.53
N SER A 66 9.92 7.28 50.80
CA SER A 66 9.66 6.26 49.79
C SER A 66 10.33 6.67 48.48
N ILE A 67 11.47 6.07 48.13
CA ILE A 67 12.03 6.17 46.79
C ILE A 67 11.35 5.11 45.93
N GLY A 68 10.38 5.55 45.13
CA GLY A 68 9.63 4.67 44.23
C GLY A 68 9.94 5.04 42.78
N TYR A 69 10.90 4.35 42.15
CA TYR A 69 11.11 4.45 40.71
C TYR A 69 10.15 3.51 39.99
N GLN A 70 8.85 3.85 39.92
CA GLN A 70 7.92 3.07 39.10
C GLN A 70 7.54 3.87 37.86
N LYS A 71 8.26 3.60 36.77
CA LYS A 71 7.84 4.04 35.44
C LYS A 71 8.37 3.12 34.36
N SER A 72 7.96 1.86 34.43
CA SER A 72 7.92 0.98 33.25
C SER A 72 6.90 1.58 32.27
N ARG A 73 7.34 2.54 31.46
CA ARG A 73 6.75 2.70 30.13
C ARG A 73 7.55 1.77 29.24
N ALA A 74 7.05 0.55 29.08
CA ALA A 74 7.24 -0.15 27.84
C ALA A 74 6.69 0.78 26.76
N SER A 75 7.56 1.58 26.19
CA SER A 75 7.29 2.16 24.89
C SER A 75 7.39 0.98 23.94
N ASP A 76 6.27 0.30 23.74
CA ASP A 76 6.03 -0.46 22.52
C ASP A 76 6.10 0.55 21.38
N ARG A 77 7.33 0.85 20.95
CA ARG A 77 7.59 1.36 19.62
C ARG A 77 7.25 0.21 18.69
N SER A 78 5.96 0.06 18.41
CA SER A 78 5.56 -0.61 17.18
C SER A 78 6.03 0.29 16.06
N ASN A 79 7.22 0.01 15.54
CA ASN A 79 7.60 0.45 14.22
C ASN A 79 6.69 -0.32 13.26
N SER A 80 5.46 0.16 13.07
CA SER A 80 4.55 -0.40 12.11
C SER A 80 5.02 0.07 10.74
N ASP A 81 5.97 -0.66 10.15
CA ASP A 81 6.22 -0.59 8.72
C ASP A 81 4.99 -1.17 8.02
N GLU A 82 4.03 -0.30 7.69
CA GLU A 82 2.81 -0.72 7.01
C GLU A 82 3.10 -0.81 5.51
N THR A 83 3.28 -2.03 5.01
CA THR A 83 3.32 -2.28 3.56
C THR A 83 1.90 -2.48 3.06
N THR A 84 1.43 -1.56 2.23
CA THR A 84 0.12 -1.63 1.56
C THR A 84 0.29 -2.10 0.11
N LEU A 85 -0.68 -2.89 -0.36
CA LEU A 85 -0.69 -3.45 -1.72
C LEU A 85 -1.76 -2.77 -2.56
N THR A 86 -1.34 -2.09 -3.62
CA THR A 86 -2.26 -1.61 -4.65
C THR A 86 -2.32 -2.63 -5.78
N LEU A 87 -3.44 -3.33 -5.91
CA LEU A 87 -3.62 -4.35 -6.95
C LEU A 87 -3.85 -3.71 -8.33
N SER A 88 -3.45 -4.42 -9.38
CA SER A 88 -3.80 -4.05 -10.75
C SER A 88 -5.03 -4.81 -11.26
N ARG A 89 -5.90 -4.13 -12.00
CA ARG A 89 -7.16 -4.68 -12.54
C ARG A 89 -7.43 -4.14 -13.95
N ILE A 90 -7.96 -4.99 -14.83
CA ILE A 90 -8.40 -4.62 -16.18
C ILE A 90 -9.82 -5.17 -16.35
N GLY A 91 -10.76 -4.35 -16.83
CA GLY A 91 -12.14 -4.79 -17.00
C GLY A 91 -13.03 -3.81 -17.76
N SER A 92 -14.25 -4.26 -18.02
CA SER A 92 -15.36 -3.51 -18.62
C SER A 92 -16.60 -3.69 -17.74
N GLN A 93 -17.43 -2.65 -17.61
CA GLN A 93 -18.64 -2.71 -16.77
C GLN A 93 -19.82 -3.37 -17.50
N ASN A 94 -20.08 -2.99 -18.76
CA ASN A 94 -21.27 -3.38 -19.53
C ASN A 94 -20.94 -3.98 -20.91
N GLY A 95 -19.68 -4.30 -21.20
CA GLY A 95 -19.28 -4.95 -22.46
C GLY A 95 -18.06 -5.85 -22.26
N ASN A 96 -17.26 -6.05 -23.31
CA ASN A 96 -16.24 -7.11 -23.32
C ASN A 96 -14.85 -6.62 -22.92
N THR A 97 -14.10 -7.48 -22.24
CA THR A 97 -12.68 -7.28 -21.99
C THR A 97 -11.86 -8.25 -22.83
N THR A 98 -11.07 -7.72 -23.76
CA THR A 98 -10.20 -8.48 -24.66
C THR A 98 -8.74 -8.11 -24.39
N ILE A 99 -7.92 -9.10 -24.08
CA ILE A 99 -6.49 -8.93 -23.78
C ILE A 99 -5.70 -9.87 -24.69
N ILE A 100 -4.79 -9.33 -25.49
CA ILE A 100 -3.99 -10.05 -26.48
C ILE A 100 -2.51 -9.78 -26.23
N ALA A 101 -1.79 -10.78 -25.75
CA ALA A 101 -0.33 -10.75 -25.67
C ALA A 101 0.25 -11.63 -26.78
N GLY A 102 1.12 -11.07 -27.63
CA GLY A 102 1.75 -11.83 -28.71
C GLY A 102 2.69 -12.94 -28.25
N LYS A 103 3.19 -12.86 -27.01
CA LYS A 103 4.07 -13.86 -26.40
C LYS A 103 3.54 -14.36 -25.06
N ARG A 104 3.39 -13.47 -24.07
CA ARG A 104 3.06 -13.87 -22.69
C ARG A 104 2.23 -12.83 -21.97
N LEU A 105 1.24 -13.32 -21.21
CA LEU A 105 0.48 -12.55 -20.25
C LEU A 105 0.92 -12.96 -18.83
N ASP A 106 1.45 -12.01 -18.08
CA ASP A 106 1.88 -12.20 -16.69
C ASP A 106 0.95 -11.43 -15.75
N ALA A 107 0.42 -12.11 -14.74
CA ALA A 107 -0.38 -11.50 -13.69
C ALA A 107 0.18 -11.89 -12.33
N GLU A 108 0.66 -10.90 -11.58
CA GLU A 108 1.33 -11.09 -10.30
C GLU A 108 0.66 -10.20 -9.24
N ALA A 109 -0.03 -10.84 -8.30
CA ALA A 109 -0.30 -10.25 -7.00
C ALA A 109 0.95 -10.52 -6.15
N ALA A 110 1.51 -9.46 -5.55
CA ALA A 110 2.81 -9.47 -4.88
C ALA A 110 3.09 -10.69 -3.96
#